data_AF-A0A532EU27-F1
#
_entry.id   AF-A0A532EU27-F1
#
_cell.length_a   1.000
_cell.length_b   1.000
_cell.length_c   1.000
_cell.angle_alpha   90.00
_cell.angle_beta   90.00
_cell.angle_gamma   90.00
#
_symmetry.space_group_name_H-M   'P 1'
#
loop_
_entity.id
_entity.type
_entity.pdbx_description
1 polymer ?
#
loop_
_entity_poly.entity_id
_entity_poly.type
_entity_poly.pdbx_seq_one_letter_code
_entity_poly.pdbx_strand_id
1 'polypeptide(L)'
;MRTKSRRVSSWMAMSVLCLAICLSASGVAQAIPVTFSFEGVVGFTPPSVSLGVTSGTPIRGFYTFESTTPDLVPGTGANASFGRYVFNTLTIQFLGNTYTTGAVARKFIDVTNSVTLDSYSVDHTAVGSIPSLSGPPVNGLAPLAFQFNISGTGGNNLFDSDALPLEPPSLASPFGLSRPFSFTFVGGVNNGVCGFSLCRAEGGITSLTAVPEPSSLMLMGFGLLGLIGFEMRRRRVVRSVQES
;
A
#
# COMPACT_ATOMS: atom_id res chain seq x y z
N MET A 1 -13.17 -48.50 40.67
CA MET A 1 -12.00 -48.56 39.74
C MET A 1 -12.29 -47.64 38.54
N ARG A 2 -12.06 -46.32 38.65
CA ARG A 2 -12.44 -45.32 37.64
C ARG A 2 -11.40 -44.18 37.65
N THR A 3 -10.32 -44.31 36.89
CA THR A 3 -9.20 -43.33 36.86
C THR A 3 -8.72 -42.97 35.44
N LYS A 4 -9.46 -43.33 34.37
CA LYS A 4 -8.98 -43.17 32.99
C LYS A 4 -9.24 -41.80 32.32
N SER A 5 -10.12 -40.93 32.81
CA SER A 5 -10.53 -39.73 32.05
C SER A 5 -9.59 -38.52 32.13
N ARG A 6 -8.72 -38.42 33.15
CA ARG A 6 -7.81 -37.26 33.32
C ARG A 6 -6.68 -37.21 32.28
N ARG A 7 -6.28 -38.35 31.70
CA ARG A 7 -5.15 -38.39 30.77
C ARG A 7 -5.45 -37.70 29.44
N VAL A 8 -6.68 -37.75 28.92
CA VAL A 8 -7.00 -37.20 27.59
C VAL A 8 -7.02 -35.66 27.57
N SER A 9 -7.40 -35.02 28.68
CA SER A 9 -7.44 -33.56 28.81
C SER A 9 -6.05 -32.91 28.74
N SER A 10 -5.07 -33.53 29.42
CA SER A 10 -3.70 -33.02 29.46
C SER A 10 -3.02 -33.11 28.10
N TRP A 11 -3.34 -34.12 27.29
CA TRP A 11 -2.76 -34.27 25.95
C TRP A 11 -3.25 -33.19 24.98
N MET A 12 -4.55 -32.84 25.01
CA MET A 12 -5.08 -31.78 24.16
C MET A 12 -4.52 -30.40 24.54
N ALA A 13 -4.38 -30.10 25.83
CA ALA A 13 -3.79 -28.84 26.28
C ALA A 13 -2.32 -28.71 25.84
N MET A 14 -1.55 -29.80 25.91
CA MET A 14 -0.16 -29.83 25.45
C MET A 14 -0.06 -29.62 23.94
N SER A 15 -0.95 -30.24 23.15
CA SER A 15 -0.97 -30.07 21.70
C SER A 15 -1.27 -28.62 21.29
N VAL A 16 -2.23 -27.96 21.95
CA VAL A 16 -2.57 -26.55 21.68
C VAL A 16 -1.41 -25.63 22.05
N LEU A 17 -0.76 -25.88 23.20
CA LEU A 17 0.40 -25.11 23.62
C LEU A 17 1.59 -25.29 22.67
N CYS A 18 1.89 -26.53 22.25
CA CYS A 18 2.92 -26.81 21.25
C CYS A 18 2.60 -26.13 19.92
N LEU A 19 1.35 -26.14 19.46
CA LEU A 19 0.96 -25.46 18.23
C LEU A 19 1.18 -23.94 18.36
N ALA A 20 0.77 -23.33 19.48
CA ALA A 20 0.97 -21.91 19.73
C ALA A 20 2.46 -21.52 19.77
N ILE A 21 3.31 -22.36 20.37
CA ILE A 21 4.76 -22.17 20.41
C ILE A 21 5.40 -22.37 19.02
N CYS A 22 4.95 -23.35 18.25
CA CYS A 22 5.45 -23.57 16.89
C CYS A 22 5.05 -22.41 15.95
N LEU A 23 3.88 -21.80 16.13
CA LEU A 23 3.49 -20.61 15.38
C LEU A 23 4.35 -19.39 15.78
N SER A 24 4.64 -19.19 17.07
CA SER A 24 5.45 -18.05 17.53
C SER A 24 6.95 -18.21 17.23
N ALA A 25 7.47 -19.43 17.22
CA ALA A 25 8.88 -19.73 16.93
C ALA A 25 9.19 -19.79 15.43
N SER A 26 8.19 -19.70 14.55
CA SER A 26 8.41 -19.86 13.12
C SER A 26 9.31 -18.80 12.50
N GLY A 27 9.49 -17.62 13.12
CA GLY A 27 10.60 -16.69 12.87
C GLY A 27 10.77 -16.16 11.43
N VAL A 28 9.97 -16.65 10.48
CA VAL A 28 9.91 -16.15 9.13
C VAL A 28 9.33 -14.76 9.24
N ALA A 29 10.09 -13.74 8.83
CA ALA A 29 9.56 -12.39 8.67
C ALA A 29 8.32 -12.50 7.77
N GLN A 30 7.14 -12.46 8.38
CA GLN A 30 5.90 -12.49 7.62
C GLN A 30 5.85 -11.17 6.87
N ALA A 31 5.87 -11.26 5.54
CA ALA A 31 5.56 -10.12 4.69
C ALA A 31 4.15 -9.66 5.09
N ILE A 32 4.06 -8.46 5.64
CA ILE A 32 2.80 -7.84 6.01
C ILE A 32 2.51 -6.81 4.93
N PRO A 33 1.34 -6.89 4.25
CA PRO A 33 0.97 -5.89 3.27
C PRO A 33 0.71 -4.56 3.98
N VAL A 34 1.55 -3.57 3.68
CA VAL A 34 1.41 -2.20 4.17
C VAL A 34 0.69 -1.38 3.12
N THR A 35 -0.38 -0.70 3.51
CA THR A 35 -1.17 0.14 2.60
C THR A 35 -1.14 1.58 3.06
N PHE A 36 -0.71 2.49 2.19
CA PHE A 36 -0.82 3.93 2.41
C PHE A 36 -1.90 4.51 1.52
N SER A 37 -2.78 5.32 2.09
CA SER A 37 -3.76 6.13 1.36
C SER A 37 -3.26 7.56 1.21
N PHE A 38 -3.44 8.13 0.03
CA PHE A 38 -3.11 9.52 -0.24
C PHE A 38 -4.35 10.30 -0.71
N GLU A 39 -4.35 11.59 -0.42
CA GLU A 39 -5.27 12.56 -0.98
C GLU A 39 -4.47 13.75 -1.53
N GLY A 40 -4.96 14.35 -2.59
CA GLY A 40 -4.38 15.55 -3.17
C GLY A 40 -5.43 16.37 -3.92
N VAL A 41 -4.98 17.52 -4.41
CA VAL A 41 -5.80 18.41 -5.23
C VAL A 41 -5.02 18.85 -6.45
N VAL A 42 -5.69 18.84 -7.60
CA VAL A 42 -5.13 19.38 -8.85
C VAL A 42 -4.87 20.87 -8.64
N GLY A 43 -3.63 21.30 -8.79
CA GLY A 43 -3.24 22.70 -8.68
C GLY A 43 -3.22 23.39 -10.04
N PHE A 44 -2.81 22.65 -11.06
CA PHE A 44 -2.59 23.17 -12.41
C PHE A 44 -3.00 22.14 -13.46
N THR A 45 -3.71 22.63 -14.49
CA THR A 45 -3.96 21.91 -15.72
C THR A 45 -3.42 22.77 -16.87
N PRO A 46 -2.51 22.25 -17.71
CA PRO A 46 -2.00 23.01 -18.85
C PRO A 46 -3.15 23.52 -19.73
N PRO A 47 -3.14 24.81 -20.15
CA PRO A 47 -4.24 25.43 -20.92
C PRO A 47 -4.56 24.73 -22.24
N SER A 48 -3.59 24.01 -22.80
CA SER A 48 -3.70 23.26 -24.05
C SER A 48 -4.56 22.00 -23.93
N VAL A 49 -5.04 21.64 -22.73
CA VAL A 49 -5.83 20.43 -22.52
C VAL A 49 -6.99 20.67 -21.55
N SER A 50 -8.20 20.82 -22.08
CA SER A 50 -9.41 20.68 -21.25
C SER A 50 -9.66 19.19 -20.95
N LEU A 51 -9.03 18.68 -19.90
CA LEU A 51 -9.38 17.38 -19.29
C LEU A 51 -10.77 17.41 -18.64
N GLY A 52 -11.49 18.54 -18.69
CA GLY A 52 -12.65 18.79 -17.82
C GLY A 52 -12.25 18.88 -16.34
N VAL A 53 -10.94 18.98 -16.06
CA VAL A 53 -10.36 19.06 -14.72
C VAL A 53 -10.05 20.51 -14.42
N THR A 54 -10.61 21.01 -13.33
CA THR A 54 -10.31 22.35 -12.81
C THR A 54 -9.36 22.27 -11.62
N SER A 55 -8.67 23.37 -11.32
CA SER A 55 -7.93 23.49 -10.06
C SER A 55 -8.87 23.22 -8.87
N GLY A 56 -8.37 22.53 -7.85
CA GLY A 56 -9.14 22.04 -6.71
C GLY A 56 -9.81 20.68 -6.91
N THR A 57 -9.77 20.08 -8.10
CA THR A 57 -10.31 18.73 -8.32
C THR A 57 -9.59 17.73 -7.40
N PRO A 58 -10.32 16.96 -6.57
CA PRO A 58 -9.70 16.01 -5.67
C PRO A 58 -9.16 14.80 -6.43
N ILE A 59 -8.02 14.30 -5.98
CA ILE A 59 -7.48 12.99 -6.33
C ILE A 59 -7.28 12.21 -5.03
N ARG A 60 -7.65 10.94 -5.04
CA ARG A 60 -7.45 10.04 -3.90
C ARG A 60 -6.87 8.75 -4.39
N GLY A 61 -6.22 8.01 -3.53
CA GLY A 61 -5.78 6.67 -3.87
C GLY A 61 -5.14 5.97 -2.72
N PHE A 62 -4.72 4.75 -3.00
CA PHE A 62 -3.92 3.95 -2.08
C PHE A 62 -2.99 3.06 -2.87
N TYR A 63 -1.85 2.73 -2.28
CA TYR A 63 -0.93 1.73 -2.80
C TYR A 63 -0.52 0.80 -1.68
N THR A 64 -0.22 -0.43 -2.06
CA THR A 64 0.13 -1.51 -1.14
C THR A 64 1.46 -2.12 -1.56
N PHE A 65 2.35 -2.32 -0.59
CA PHE A 65 3.63 -2.99 -0.74
C PHE A 65 3.83 -3.98 0.42
N GLU A 66 4.79 -4.90 0.28
CA GLU A 66 5.13 -5.83 1.37
C GLU A 66 6.17 -5.21 2.30
N SER A 67 6.00 -5.33 3.62
CA SER A 67 6.94 -4.78 4.62
C SER A 67 8.37 -5.33 4.51
N THR A 68 8.54 -6.48 3.87
CA THR A 68 9.82 -7.15 3.64
C THR A 68 10.32 -7.02 2.19
N THR A 69 9.74 -6.10 1.41
CA THR A 69 10.17 -5.84 0.03
C THR A 69 11.66 -5.52 0.00
N PRO A 70 12.48 -6.29 -0.72
CA PRO A 70 13.92 -6.03 -0.80
C PRO A 70 14.22 -4.71 -1.50
N ASP A 71 15.25 -4.02 -1.05
CA ASP A 71 15.85 -2.92 -1.79
C ASP A 71 16.49 -3.46 -3.08
N LEU A 72 16.08 -2.92 -4.22
CA LEU A 72 16.61 -3.26 -5.53
C LEU A 72 17.94 -2.54 -5.83
N VAL A 73 18.28 -1.50 -5.08
CA VAL A 73 19.50 -0.72 -5.22
C VAL A 73 20.16 -0.57 -3.84
N PRO A 74 20.56 -1.69 -3.19
CA PRO A 74 21.10 -1.65 -1.85
C PRO A 74 22.31 -0.71 -1.77
N GLY A 75 22.18 0.31 -0.92
CA GLY A 75 23.12 1.40 -0.80
C GLY A 75 24.55 0.93 -0.51
N THR A 76 25.43 0.99 -1.50
CA THR A 76 26.88 0.88 -1.32
C THR A 76 27.57 2.06 -2.01
N GLY A 77 28.56 2.66 -1.35
CA GLY A 77 29.30 3.81 -1.88
C GLY A 77 28.43 5.04 -2.12
N ALA A 78 28.41 5.53 -3.36
CA ALA A 78 27.70 6.77 -3.74
C ALA A 78 26.16 6.67 -3.62
N ASN A 79 25.61 5.46 -3.53
CA ASN A 79 24.17 5.21 -3.40
C ASN A 79 23.74 4.90 -1.97
N ALA A 80 24.57 5.12 -0.95
CA ALA A 80 24.26 4.81 0.46
C ALA A 80 23.10 5.63 1.08
N SER A 81 22.42 6.43 0.26
CA SER A 81 21.35 7.36 0.61
C SER A 81 20.09 7.12 -0.24
N PHE A 82 20.03 6.03 -0.99
CA PHE A 82 18.99 5.78 -1.98
C PHE A 82 18.56 4.31 -1.94
N GLY A 83 17.27 4.09 -1.68
CA GLY A 83 16.63 2.79 -1.76
C GLY A 83 15.51 2.79 -2.79
N ARG A 84 15.33 1.66 -3.49
CA ARG A 84 14.26 1.46 -4.48
C ARG A 84 13.52 0.16 -4.22
N TYR A 85 12.21 0.27 -4.08
CA TYR A 85 11.34 -0.84 -3.69
C TYR A 85 10.21 -1.01 -4.69
N VAL A 86 9.69 -2.22 -4.87
CA VAL A 86 8.52 -2.48 -5.72
C VAL A 86 7.26 -2.49 -4.88
N PHE A 87 6.19 -1.84 -5.34
CA PHE A 87 4.86 -1.98 -4.74
C PHE A 87 3.97 -2.90 -5.59
N ASN A 88 3.03 -3.58 -4.93
CA ASN A 88 2.19 -4.59 -5.55
C ASN A 88 1.05 -3.97 -6.35
N THR A 89 0.29 -3.07 -5.70
CA THR A 89 -0.91 -2.47 -6.26
C THR A 89 -0.98 -0.98 -5.97
N LEU A 90 -1.66 -0.25 -6.85
CA LEU A 90 -1.99 1.15 -6.75
C LEU A 90 -3.41 1.30 -7.31
N THR A 91 -4.24 2.01 -6.56
CA THR A 91 -5.60 2.38 -6.95
C THR A 91 -5.74 3.88 -6.81
N ILE A 92 -6.31 4.54 -7.82
CA ILE A 92 -6.52 5.98 -7.86
C ILE A 92 -8.00 6.21 -8.12
N GLN A 93 -8.61 7.13 -7.38
CA GLN A 93 -9.92 7.69 -7.63
C GLN A 93 -9.75 9.12 -8.13
N PHE A 94 -10.24 9.37 -9.34
CA PHE A 94 -10.13 10.68 -9.99
C PHE A 94 -11.34 10.92 -10.90
N LEU A 95 -12.01 12.06 -10.74
CA LEU A 95 -13.27 12.39 -11.43
C LEU A 95 -14.37 11.33 -11.28
N GLY A 96 -14.45 10.68 -10.11
CA GLY A 96 -15.42 9.61 -9.85
C GLY A 96 -15.09 8.26 -10.51
N ASN A 97 -13.99 8.19 -11.27
CA ASN A 97 -13.50 6.96 -11.87
C ASN A 97 -12.42 6.31 -11.00
N THR A 98 -12.33 4.98 -11.08
CA THR A 98 -11.29 4.19 -10.43
C THR A 98 -10.28 3.70 -11.47
N TYR A 99 -9.00 3.91 -11.19
CA TYR A 99 -7.87 3.46 -11.98
C TYR A 99 -7.02 2.52 -11.14
N THR A 100 -6.60 1.40 -11.71
CA THR A 100 -5.77 0.42 -11.01
C THR A 100 -4.53 0.10 -11.81
N THR A 101 -3.51 -0.44 -11.15
CA THR A 101 -2.31 -0.91 -11.83
C THR A 101 -2.63 -1.95 -12.89
N GLY A 102 -2.20 -1.70 -14.12
CA GLY A 102 -2.18 -2.68 -15.20
C GLY A 102 -1.05 -3.70 -15.06
N ALA A 103 -1.05 -4.68 -15.96
CA ALA A 103 -0.10 -5.78 -15.96
C ALA A 103 1.33 -5.39 -16.38
N VAL A 104 1.48 -4.31 -17.15
CA VAL A 104 2.77 -3.88 -17.72
C VAL A 104 3.08 -2.47 -17.23
N ALA A 105 3.73 -2.38 -16.07
CA ALA A 105 4.11 -1.10 -15.47
C ALA A 105 5.39 -1.22 -14.67
N ARG A 106 6.16 -0.14 -14.63
CA ARG A 106 7.19 0.08 -13.62
C ARG A 106 6.52 0.68 -12.40
N LYS A 107 6.71 0.03 -11.26
CA LYS A 107 6.06 0.35 -9.99
C LYS A 107 7.14 0.44 -8.92
N PHE A 108 7.56 1.65 -8.60
CA PHE A 108 8.62 1.85 -7.63
C PHE A 108 8.21 2.80 -6.51
N ILE A 109 8.72 2.52 -5.32
CA ILE A 109 8.86 3.46 -4.23
C ILE A 109 10.34 3.80 -4.17
N ASP A 110 10.68 5.06 -4.39
CA ASP A 110 12.05 5.54 -4.25
C ASP A 110 12.15 6.36 -2.96
N VAL A 111 13.11 6.00 -2.11
CA VAL A 111 13.40 6.68 -0.85
C VAL A 111 14.80 7.24 -0.94
N THR A 112 14.93 8.55 -0.78
CA THR A 112 16.23 9.23 -0.66
C THR A 112 16.33 9.81 0.74
N ASN A 113 17.41 9.48 1.43
CA ASN A 113 17.80 10.12 2.68
C ASN A 113 19.22 10.66 2.52
N SER A 114 19.34 11.97 2.32
CA SER A 114 20.64 12.62 2.12
C SER A 114 20.72 13.95 2.85
N VAL A 115 21.95 14.36 3.19
CA VAL A 115 22.20 15.62 3.91
C VAL A 115 21.62 16.86 3.23
N THR A 116 21.42 16.84 1.90
CA THR A 116 20.91 17.97 1.13
C THR A 116 19.42 17.84 0.78
N LEU A 117 18.94 16.61 0.57
CA LEU A 117 17.62 16.31 0.06
C LEU A 117 17.11 14.98 0.62
N ASP A 118 15.94 15.04 1.23
CA ASP A 118 15.15 13.84 1.49
C ASP A 118 13.97 13.79 0.54
N SER A 119 13.68 12.60 0.02
CA SER A 119 12.55 12.42 -0.87
C SER A 119 11.91 11.05 -0.77
N TYR A 120 10.59 11.03 -0.97
CA TYR A 120 9.78 9.84 -1.08
C TYR A 120 8.93 9.95 -2.33
N SER A 121 9.18 9.07 -3.29
CA SER A 121 8.50 9.03 -4.57
C SER A 121 7.74 7.73 -4.71
N VAL A 122 6.51 7.81 -5.22
CA VAL A 122 5.76 6.64 -5.68
C VAL A 122 5.52 6.81 -7.16
N ASP A 123 6.13 5.94 -7.94
CA ASP A 123 6.19 6.05 -9.39
C ASP A 123 5.53 4.84 -10.04
N HIS A 124 4.43 5.10 -10.73
CA HIS A 124 3.77 4.16 -11.62
C HIS A 124 3.89 4.64 -13.07
N THR A 125 4.89 4.12 -13.79
CA THR A 125 5.18 4.57 -15.15
C THR A 125 4.96 3.46 -16.19
N ALA A 126 4.47 3.87 -17.35
CA ALA A 126 4.32 2.98 -18.49
C ALA A 126 5.67 2.59 -19.10
N VAL A 127 5.72 1.38 -19.67
CA VAL A 127 6.83 0.97 -20.53
C VAL A 127 6.47 1.40 -21.96
N GLY A 128 7.01 2.54 -22.39
CA GLY A 128 6.66 3.16 -23.67
C GLY A 128 5.30 3.87 -23.62
N SER A 129 4.54 3.80 -24.72
CA SER A 129 3.22 4.44 -24.87
C SER A 129 2.04 3.51 -24.51
N ILE A 130 2.32 2.34 -23.95
CA ILE A 130 1.29 1.35 -23.60
C ILE A 130 0.61 1.80 -22.30
N PRO A 131 -0.73 1.98 -22.27
CA PRO A 131 -1.47 2.28 -21.04
C PRO A 131 -1.10 1.31 -19.93
N SER A 132 -0.53 1.84 -18.84
CA SER A 132 -0.08 1.02 -17.72
C SER A 132 -1.07 1.01 -16.57
N LEU A 133 -2.07 1.89 -16.61
CA LEU A 133 -3.21 1.91 -15.69
C LEU A 133 -4.46 1.39 -16.41
N SER A 134 -5.27 0.61 -15.71
CA SER A 134 -6.58 0.15 -16.18
C SER A 134 -7.65 1.06 -15.59
N GLY A 135 -8.52 1.59 -16.44
CA GLY A 135 -9.63 2.45 -16.03
C GLY A 135 -10.32 3.09 -17.22
N PRO A 136 -11.49 3.72 -17.03
CA PRO A 136 -12.20 4.41 -18.09
C PRO A 136 -11.40 5.62 -18.60
N PRO A 137 -11.48 5.96 -19.89
CA PRO A 137 -10.81 7.15 -20.41
C PRO A 137 -11.46 8.44 -19.89
N VAL A 138 -10.66 9.49 -19.72
CA VAL A 138 -11.14 10.86 -19.40
C VAL A 138 -11.12 11.67 -20.69
N ASN A 139 -12.28 12.13 -21.17
CA ASN A 139 -12.39 12.87 -22.43
C ASN A 139 -11.70 12.16 -23.61
N GLY A 140 -11.82 10.84 -23.69
CA GLY A 140 -11.19 10.02 -24.74
C GLY A 140 -9.69 9.77 -24.57
N LEU A 141 -9.10 10.16 -23.42
CA LEU A 141 -7.68 9.96 -23.11
C LEU A 141 -7.53 8.76 -22.17
N ALA A 142 -6.66 7.83 -22.54
CA ALA A 142 -6.40 6.64 -21.74
C ALA A 142 -5.43 6.98 -20.58
N PRO A 143 -5.65 6.43 -19.38
CA PRO A 143 -4.75 6.64 -18.25
C PRO A 143 -3.40 5.95 -18.53
N LEU A 144 -2.30 6.70 -18.42
CA LEU A 144 -0.97 6.19 -18.77
C LEU A 144 -0.12 5.91 -17.54
N ALA A 145 0.06 6.90 -16.66
CA ALA A 145 1.03 6.85 -15.57
C ALA A 145 0.60 7.77 -14.43
N PHE A 146 1.02 7.45 -13.21
CA PHE A 146 0.80 8.27 -12.04
C PHE A 146 2.07 8.32 -11.20
N GLN A 147 2.40 9.49 -10.70
CA GLN A 147 3.51 9.67 -9.79
C GLN A 147 3.20 10.75 -8.77
N PHE A 148 3.72 10.60 -7.56
CA PHE A 148 3.87 11.71 -6.64
C PHE A 148 5.22 11.66 -5.94
N ASN A 149 5.70 12.83 -5.57
CA ASN A 149 6.93 13.00 -4.82
C ASN A 149 6.65 13.89 -3.60
N ILE A 150 7.21 13.50 -2.46
CA ILE A 150 7.30 14.33 -1.27
C ILE A 150 8.77 14.56 -1.05
N SER A 151 9.22 15.80 -1.12
CA SER A 151 10.62 16.15 -0.92
C SER A 151 10.79 17.35 0.00
N GLY A 152 11.85 17.31 0.79
CA GLY A 152 12.27 18.38 1.69
C GLY A 152 13.75 18.69 1.52
N THR A 153 14.11 19.97 1.54
CA THR A 153 15.50 20.44 1.40
C THR A 153 16.11 20.81 2.75
N GLY A 154 17.40 20.53 2.96
CA GLY A 154 18.18 21.10 4.06
C GLY A 154 18.33 20.21 5.30
N GLY A 155 18.57 18.90 5.13
CA GLY A 155 18.76 17.97 6.24
C GLY A 155 17.49 17.75 7.06
N ASN A 156 16.33 18.02 6.46
CA ASN A 156 15.04 17.72 7.07
C ASN A 156 14.87 16.22 7.05
N ASN A 157 15.27 15.55 8.13
CA ASN A 157 15.10 14.13 8.43
C ASN A 157 13.64 13.66 8.23
N LEU A 158 13.17 13.63 6.99
CA LEU A 158 11.89 13.03 6.61
C LEU A 158 11.98 11.52 6.87
N PHE A 159 13.20 10.98 6.78
CA PHE A 159 13.54 9.59 7.05
C PHE A 159 14.83 9.51 7.88
N ASP A 160 14.92 8.48 8.72
CA ASP A 160 16.14 8.15 9.44
C ASP A 160 17.12 7.31 8.59
N SER A 161 16.64 6.75 7.47
CA SER A 161 17.42 5.93 6.51
C SER A 161 16.77 5.93 5.13
N ASP A 162 17.41 5.29 4.15
CA ASP A 162 16.84 4.99 2.83
C ASP A 162 16.02 3.69 2.81
N ALA A 163 15.80 3.07 3.98
CA ALA A 163 14.93 1.91 4.14
C ALA A 163 13.48 2.23 3.77
N LEU A 164 12.75 1.24 3.27
CA LEU A 164 11.32 1.34 2.97
C LEU A 164 10.54 1.71 4.24
N PRO A 165 9.91 2.89 4.32
CA PRO A 165 9.20 3.30 5.53
C PRO A 165 7.91 2.51 5.70
N LEU A 166 7.69 1.97 6.90
CA LEU A 166 6.46 1.25 7.27
C LEU A 166 5.35 2.19 7.79
N GLU A 167 5.71 3.44 8.05
CA GLU A 167 4.79 4.53 8.37
C GLU A 167 4.93 5.65 7.32
N PRO A 168 3.84 6.34 6.95
CA PRO A 168 3.91 7.39 5.94
C PRO A 168 4.73 8.59 6.43
N PRO A 169 5.54 9.23 5.56
CA PRO A 169 6.22 10.46 5.92
C PRO A 169 5.24 11.57 6.32
N SER A 170 5.60 12.32 7.35
CA SER A 170 4.80 13.46 7.80
C SER A 170 4.76 14.58 6.76
N LEU A 171 3.55 14.99 6.38
CA LEU A 171 3.34 16.14 5.50
C LEU A 171 3.35 17.49 6.24
N ALA A 172 3.49 17.48 7.57
CA ALA A 172 3.39 18.66 8.42
C ALA A 172 4.73 19.37 8.67
N SER A 173 5.78 19.08 7.87
CA SER A 173 7.10 19.68 8.10
C SER A 173 7.05 21.21 8.01
N PRO A 174 7.66 21.93 8.97
CA PRO A 174 7.71 23.39 8.99
C PRO A 174 8.62 23.97 7.89
N PHE A 175 9.37 23.13 7.18
CA PHE A 175 10.30 23.53 6.12
C PHE A 175 9.71 23.15 4.77
N GLY A 176 9.80 24.05 3.79
CA GLY A 176 9.09 24.02 2.51
C GLY A 176 9.09 22.68 1.77
N LEU A 177 8.13 21.82 2.09
CA LEU A 177 7.92 20.55 1.41
C LEU A 177 7.33 20.76 0.02
N SER A 178 8.03 20.25 -0.99
CA SER A 178 7.47 20.06 -2.32
C SER A 178 6.71 18.74 -2.35
N ARG A 179 5.45 18.79 -2.78
CA ARG A 179 4.54 17.62 -2.76
C ARG A 179 3.86 17.36 -4.11
N PRO A 180 4.55 17.47 -5.25
CA PRO A 180 3.92 17.40 -6.56
C PRO A 180 3.39 15.99 -6.82
N PHE A 181 2.21 15.91 -7.43
CA PHE A 181 1.79 14.74 -8.16
C PHE A 181 1.58 15.07 -9.64
N SER A 182 1.69 14.05 -10.48
CA SER A 182 1.36 14.11 -11.89
C SER A 182 0.56 12.87 -12.28
N PHE A 183 -0.64 13.07 -12.81
CA PHE A 183 -1.44 12.03 -13.44
C PHE A 183 -1.41 12.22 -14.95
N THR A 184 -0.71 11.33 -15.65
CA THR A 184 -0.49 11.40 -17.09
C THR A 184 -1.49 10.52 -17.85
N PHE A 185 -2.03 11.07 -18.92
CA PHE A 185 -2.90 10.42 -19.89
C PHE A 185 -2.28 10.48 -21.28
N VAL A 186 -2.62 9.51 -22.12
CA VAL A 186 -2.24 9.45 -23.53
C VAL A 186 -3.46 9.52 -24.42
N GLY A 187 -3.38 10.27 -25.51
CA GLY A 187 -4.47 10.31 -26.49
C GLY A 187 -4.65 8.97 -27.20
N GLY A 188 -5.91 8.54 -27.32
CA GLY A 188 -6.26 7.43 -28.21
C GLY A 188 -6.19 7.84 -29.69
N VAL A 189 -6.22 6.85 -30.57
CA VAL A 189 -6.23 6.98 -32.06
C VAL A 189 -7.30 7.92 -32.63
N ASN A 190 -8.29 8.33 -31.83
CA ASN A 190 -9.40 9.19 -32.25
C ASN A 190 -9.14 10.69 -32.01
N ASN A 191 -7.90 11.14 -31.86
CA ASN A 191 -7.55 12.55 -31.61
C ASN A 191 -8.31 13.13 -30.40
N GLY A 192 -8.04 12.60 -29.21
CA GLY A 192 -8.43 13.28 -27.96
C GLY A 192 -7.83 14.69 -27.89
N VAL A 193 -8.19 15.47 -26.87
CA VAL A 193 -7.82 16.90 -26.72
C VAL A 193 -6.30 17.17 -26.86
N CYS A 194 -5.44 16.17 -26.63
CA CYS A 194 -3.98 16.27 -26.74
C CYS A 194 -3.37 15.67 -28.02
N GLY A 195 -4.17 15.14 -28.95
CA GLY A 195 -3.65 14.39 -30.10
C GLY A 195 -2.77 13.21 -29.65
N PHE A 196 -1.58 13.07 -30.25
CA PHE A 196 -0.57 12.08 -29.86
C PHE A 196 0.31 12.51 -28.66
N SER A 197 0.07 13.69 -28.10
CA SER A 197 0.84 14.23 -26.97
C SER A 197 0.34 13.71 -25.63
N LEU A 198 1.22 13.77 -24.62
CA LEU A 198 0.88 13.44 -23.25
C LEU A 198 0.10 14.58 -22.59
N CYS A 199 -1.00 14.25 -21.93
CA CYS A 199 -1.77 15.17 -21.11
C CYS A 199 -1.46 14.91 -19.64
N ARG A 200 -1.37 15.95 -18.81
CA ARG A 200 -1.11 15.77 -17.38
C ARG A 200 -2.03 16.62 -16.53
N ALA A 201 -2.56 16.03 -15.47
CA ALA A 201 -3.14 16.75 -14.35
C ALA A 201 -2.10 16.81 -13.24
N GLU A 202 -1.73 18.03 -12.81
CA GLU A 202 -0.66 18.25 -11.84
C GLU A 202 -1.20 18.96 -10.60
N GLY A 203 -0.65 18.63 -9.44
CA GLY A 203 -1.14 19.20 -8.21
C GLY A 203 -0.29 18.82 -7.01
N GLY A 204 -0.85 18.98 -5.83
CA GLY A 204 -0.19 18.71 -4.56
C GLY A 204 -0.88 17.60 -3.78
N ILE A 205 -0.09 16.72 -3.16
CA ILE A 205 -0.58 15.79 -2.13
C ILE A 205 -0.86 16.59 -0.84
N THR A 206 -2.06 16.43 -0.31
CA THR A 206 -2.55 17.10 0.91
C THR A 206 -2.59 16.17 2.12
N SER A 207 -2.71 14.86 1.91
CA SER A 207 -2.73 13.85 2.97
C SER A 207 -2.02 12.57 2.53
N LEU A 208 -1.29 11.94 3.45
CA LEU A 208 -0.72 10.61 3.29
C LEU A 208 -0.82 9.90 4.64
N THR A 209 -1.57 8.81 4.70
CA THR A 209 -1.90 8.12 5.96
C THR A 209 -1.80 6.60 5.78
N ALA A 210 -1.41 5.90 6.85
CA ALA A 210 -1.47 4.45 6.87
C ALA A 210 -2.95 4.01 6.93
N VAL A 211 -3.31 3.03 6.11
CA VAL A 211 -4.60 2.34 6.19
C VAL A 211 -4.42 1.17 7.14
N PRO A 212 -5.09 1.16 8.31
CA PRO A 212 -5.01 0.03 9.23
C PRO A 212 -5.43 -1.26 8.53
N GLU A 213 -4.76 -2.36 8.84
CA GLU A 213 -5.16 -3.67 8.35
C GLU A 213 -6.65 -3.92 8.66
N PRO A 214 -7.40 -4.49 7.71
CA PRO A 214 -8.82 -4.72 7.92
C PRO A 214 -9.00 -5.65 9.13
N SER A 215 -9.79 -5.19 10.11
CA SER A 215 -10.16 -5.91 11.34
C SER A 215 -10.70 -7.33 11.12
N SER A 216 -11.03 -7.68 9.87
CA SER A 216 -11.27 -9.03 9.39
C SER A 216 -10.22 -10.06 9.83
N LEU A 217 -8.92 -9.73 9.92
CA LEU A 217 -7.90 -10.67 10.38
C LEU A 217 -8.05 -10.97 11.88
N MET A 218 -8.28 -9.93 12.68
CA MET A 218 -8.61 -10.10 14.10
C MET A 218 -9.91 -10.87 14.26
N LEU A 219 -10.94 -10.56 13.47
CA LEU A 219 -12.24 -11.22 13.53
C LEU A 219 -12.15 -12.69 13.09
N MET A 220 -11.30 -13.03 12.12
CA MET A 220 -10.99 -14.40 11.76
C MET A 220 -10.31 -15.13 12.93
N GLY A 221 -9.33 -14.49 13.57
CA GLY A 221 -8.67 -15.02 14.77
C GLY A 221 -9.66 -15.29 15.91
N PHE A 222 -10.51 -14.32 16.23
CA PHE A 222 -11.55 -14.46 17.25
C PHE A 222 -12.63 -15.47 16.85
N GLY A 223 -13.00 -15.53 15.58
CA GLY A 223 -13.96 -16.50 15.03
C GLY A 223 -13.45 -17.94 15.20
N LEU A 224 -12.17 -18.19 14.91
CA LEU A 224 -11.52 -19.48 15.13
C LEU A 224 -11.50 -19.86 16.62
N LEU A 225 -11.15 -18.91 17.49
CA LEU A 225 -11.21 -19.13 18.95
C LEU A 225 -12.63 -19.44 19.42
N GLY A 226 -13.63 -18.75 18.87
CA GLY A 226 -15.05 -19.01 19.14
C GLY A 226 -15.48 -20.43 18.75
N LEU A 227 -15.06 -20.90 17.57
CA LEU A 227 -15.35 -22.27 17.09
C LEU A 227 -14.68 -23.33 17.98
N ILE A 228 -13.44 -23.12 18.40
CA ILE A 228 -12.73 -24.02 19.33
C ILE A 228 -13.47 -24.06 20.67
N GLY A 229 -13.87 -22.91 21.21
CA GLY A 229 -14.64 -22.83 22.45
C GLY A 229 -16.00 -23.53 22.36
N PHE A 230 -16.69 -23.38 21.23
CA PHE A 230 -17.98 -24.04 20.98
C PHE A 230 -17.86 -25.57 20.94
N GLU A 231 -16.85 -26.09 20.24
CA GLU A 231 -16.61 -27.53 20.16
C GLU A 231 -16.21 -28.11 21.53
N MET A 232 -15.41 -27.38 22.32
CA MET A 232 -15.11 -27.77 23.70
C MET A 232 -16.37 -27.84 24.57
N ARG A 233 -17.31 -26.89 24.41
CA ARG A 233 -18.59 -26.92 25.13
C ARG A 233 -19.46 -28.10 24.69
N ARG A 234 -19.56 -28.36 23.39
CA ARG A 234 -20.33 -29.48 22.84
C ARG A 234 -19.86 -30.83 23.40
N ARG A 235 -18.54 -31.04 23.46
CA ARG A 235 -17.95 -32.28 24.02
C ARG A 235 -18.24 -32.46 25.50
N ARG A 236 -18.34 -31.38 26.29
CA ARG A 236 -18.71 -31.46 27.71
C ARG A 236 -20.15 -31.94 27.90
N VAL A 237 -21.07 -31.43 27.08
CA VAL A 237 -22.51 -31.81 27.16
C VAL A 237 -22.74 -33.27 26.76
N VAL A 238 -22.07 -33.76 25.70
CA VAL A 238 -22.21 -35.18 25.30
C VAL A 238 -21.70 -36.12 26.39
N ARG A 239 -20.62 -35.76 27.10
CA ARG A 239 -20.11 -36.56 28.22
C ARG A 239 -21.07 -36.63 29.40
N SER A 240 -21.75 -35.53 29.74
CA SER A 240 -22.72 -35.56 30.86
C SER A 240 -23.93 -36.45 30.59
N VAL A 241 -24.31 -36.68 29.33
CA VAL A 241 -25.43 -37.56 28.96
C VAL A 241 -25.04 -39.05 29.02
N GLN A 242 -23.76 -39.39 28.83
CA GLN A 242 -23.31 -40.80 28.92
C GLN A 242 -23.06 -41.26 30.36
N GLU A 243 -23.07 -40.35 31.33
CA GLU A 243 -22.82 -40.66 32.74
C GLU A 243 -24.09 -40.73 33.59
N SER A 244 -25.24 -40.37 33.02
CA SER A 244 -26.59 -40.56 33.57
C SER A 244 -27.19 -41.87 33.09
#